data_AF-A2BD26-F1
#
_entry.id   AF-A2BD26-F1
#
_cell.length_a   1.000
_cell.length_b   1.000
_cell.length_c   1.000
_cell.angle_alpha   90.00
_cell.angle_beta   90.00
_cell.angle_gamma   90.00
#
_symmetry.space_group_name_H-M   'P 1'
#
loop_
_entity.id
_entity.type
_entity.pdbx_description
1 polymer ?
#
loop_
_entity_poly.entity_id
_entity_poly.type
_entity_poly.pdbx_seq_one_letter_code
_entity_poly.pdbx_strand_id
1 'polypeptide(L)'
;MPMKRNRKSLSKLHFQMLKKLLNGEISHILFQDESMIRDYQAIQKTWFVKGKQRIIPTFGKHQGVKLIGTLNYETGDVFWIEEERYDAETFLRFLQLVLERYPTGKIVMILDNARIHHAKLI
;
A
#
# COMPACT_ATOMS: atom_id res chain seq x y z
N MET A 1 -25.26 -12.60 -16.67
CA MET A 1 -25.31 -11.25 -16.06
C MET A 1 -24.43 -11.25 -14.81
N PRO A 2 -23.41 -10.40 -14.67
CA PRO A 2 -22.62 -10.38 -13.45
C PRO A 2 -23.36 -9.57 -12.38
N MET A 3 -23.52 -10.20 -11.22
CA MET A 3 -24.17 -9.66 -10.03
C MET A 3 -23.34 -8.48 -9.50
N LYS A 4 -23.88 -7.25 -9.54
CA LYS A 4 -23.24 -6.06 -8.96
C LYS A 4 -23.11 -6.25 -7.45
N ARG A 5 -21.90 -6.56 -6.98
CA ARG A 5 -21.57 -6.73 -5.56
C ARG A 5 -21.72 -5.37 -4.87
N ASN A 6 -22.79 -5.21 -4.11
CA ASN A 6 -23.15 -3.97 -3.42
C ASN A 6 -22.22 -3.76 -2.20
N ARG A 7 -21.01 -3.24 -2.44
CA ARG A 7 -19.93 -3.14 -1.43
C ARG A 7 -19.93 -1.81 -0.63
N LYS A 8 -20.81 -0.86 -0.97
CA LYS A 8 -20.75 0.53 -0.46
C LYS A 8 -21.42 0.78 0.90
N SER A 9 -22.22 -0.15 1.44
CA SER A 9 -22.94 0.06 2.72
C SER A 9 -22.15 -0.36 3.97
N LEU A 10 -21.20 -1.29 3.84
CA LEU A 10 -20.48 -1.86 4.98
C LEU A 10 -19.41 -0.92 5.54
N SER A 11 -18.77 -0.09 4.70
CA SER A 11 -17.61 0.70 5.13
C SER A 11 -17.96 1.76 6.18
N LYS A 12 -19.05 2.51 5.95
CA LYS A 12 -19.47 3.61 6.83
C LYS A 12 -19.96 3.12 8.19
N LEU A 13 -20.66 1.99 8.22
CA LEU A 13 -21.14 1.37 9.46
C LEU A 13 -19.97 0.84 10.30
N HIS A 14 -19.02 0.13 9.68
CA HIS A 14 -17.81 -0.36 10.37
C HIS A 14 -16.94 0.78 10.89
N PHE A 15 -16.80 1.87 10.14
CA PHE A 15 -16.04 3.02 10.58
C PHE A 15 -16.65 3.69 11.82
N GLN A 16 -17.97 3.85 11.83
CA GLN A 16 -18.68 4.40 12.99
C GLN A 16 -18.56 3.48 14.22
N MET A 17 -18.57 2.16 14.03
CA MET A 17 -18.30 1.21 15.10
C MET A 17 -16.87 1.33 15.62
N LEU A 18 -15.87 1.44 14.73
CA LEU A 18 -14.46 1.67 15.11
C LEU A 18 -14.30 2.97 15.89
N LYS A 19 -14.89 4.08 15.42
CA LYS A 19 -14.88 5.36 16.16
C LYS A 19 -15.52 5.19 17.54
N LYS A 20 -16.66 4.50 17.66
CA LYS A 20 -17.31 4.24 18.95
C LYS A 20 -16.46 3.41 19.91
N LEU A 21 -15.79 2.37 19.41
CA LEU A 21 -14.88 1.54 20.22
C LEU A 21 -13.67 2.33 20.76
N LEU A 22 -13.32 3.42 20.07
CA LEU A 22 -12.16 4.27 20.37
C LEU A 22 -12.61 5.65 20.87
N ASN A 23 -13.77 5.70 21.55
CA ASN A 23 -14.37 6.88 22.20
C ASN A 23 -14.56 8.12 21.30
N GLY A 24 -14.58 7.96 19.99
CA GLY A 24 -14.67 9.07 19.03
C GLY A 24 -13.41 9.93 18.96
N GLU A 25 -12.31 9.52 19.58
CA GLU A 25 -11.07 10.30 19.65
C GLU A 25 -10.27 10.28 18.35
N ILE A 26 -10.58 9.37 17.43
CA ILE A 26 -9.82 9.16 16.19
C ILE A 26 -10.41 9.98 15.07
N SER A 27 -9.59 10.85 14.48
CA SER A 27 -9.96 11.65 13.33
C SER A 27 -9.71 10.91 12.02
N HIS A 28 -8.63 10.15 11.93
CA HIS A 28 -8.19 9.50 10.68
C HIS A 28 -7.80 8.04 10.93
N ILE A 29 -8.35 7.12 10.12
CA ILE A 29 -7.92 5.72 10.07
C ILE A 29 -7.25 5.50 8.72
N LEU A 30 -5.95 5.21 8.76
CA LEU A 30 -5.12 5.00 7.59
C LEU A 30 -4.70 3.54 7.53
N PHE A 31 -4.92 2.87 6.41
CA PHE A 31 -4.33 1.57 6.11
C PHE A 31 -3.06 1.80 5.32
N GLN A 32 -1.92 1.40 5.86
CA GLN A 32 -0.64 1.53 5.17
C GLN A 32 -0.22 0.17 4.62
N ASP A 33 0.32 0.19 3.41
CA ASP A 33 0.87 -0.98 2.74
C ASP A 33 2.03 -0.56 1.84
N GLU A 34 2.87 -1.53 1.48
CA GLU A 34 3.94 -1.34 0.51
C GLU A 34 3.72 -2.17 -0.74
N SER A 35 4.12 -1.61 -1.87
CA SER A 35 4.12 -2.32 -3.14
C SER A 35 5.42 -2.10 -3.88
N MET A 36 5.76 -3.02 -4.77
CA MET A 36 6.92 -2.90 -5.65
C MET A 36 6.46 -3.03 -7.09
N ILE A 37 6.66 -1.97 -7.88
CA ILE A 37 6.48 -2.01 -9.32
C ILE A 37 7.82 -2.39 -9.93
N ARG A 38 7.82 -3.47 -10.72
CA ARG A 38 9.04 -4.01 -11.33
C ARG A 38 9.14 -3.55 -12.78
N ASP A 39 10.34 -3.13 -13.19
CA ASP A 39 10.65 -2.62 -14.53
C ASP A 39 10.95 -3.74 -15.55
N TYR A 40 10.90 -5.01 -15.14
CA TYR A 40 11.06 -6.13 -16.06
C TYR A 40 9.72 -6.72 -16.49
N GLN A 41 9.68 -7.17 -17.74
CA GLN A 41 8.52 -7.85 -18.31
C GLN A 41 8.34 -9.22 -17.63
N ALA A 42 7.19 -9.43 -16.99
CA ALA A 42 6.82 -10.73 -16.48
C ALA A 42 6.65 -11.71 -17.66
N ILE A 43 7.45 -12.78 -17.70
CA ILE A 43 7.30 -13.81 -18.73
C ILE A 43 5.95 -14.50 -18.53
N GLN A 44 5.07 -14.37 -19.53
CA GLN A 44 3.76 -15.00 -19.54
C GLN A 44 3.77 -16.27 -20.39
N LYS A 45 2.76 -17.13 -20.16
CA LYS A 45 2.55 -18.30 -21.01
C LYS A 45 2.24 -17.84 -22.45
N THR A 46 2.94 -18.42 -23.42
CA THR A 46 2.72 -18.15 -24.85
C THR A 46 2.85 -19.45 -25.63
N TRP A 47 2.28 -19.49 -26.83
CA TRP A 47 2.36 -20.63 -27.73
C TRP A 47 3.60 -20.51 -28.62
N PHE A 48 4.30 -21.61 -28.83
CA PHE A 48 5.39 -21.73 -29.79
C PHE A 48 5.36 -23.10 -30.45
N VAL A 49 6.01 -23.20 -31.61
CA VAL A 49 6.02 -24.42 -32.42
C VAL A 49 6.66 -25.57 -31.63
N LYS A 50 6.02 -26.74 -31.63
CA LYS A 50 6.54 -27.95 -30.98
C LYS A 50 7.95 -28.25 -31.50
N GLY A 51 8.91 -28.43 -30.58
CA GLY A 51 10.32 -28.65 -30.92
C GLY A 51 11.15 -27.39 -31.19
N LYS A 52 10.55 -26.19 -31.14
CA LYS A 52 11.28 -24.90 -31.26
C LYS A 52 11.09 -24.06 -30.01
N GLN A 53 11.96 -24.25 -29.01
CA GLN A 53 11.94 -23.43 -27.80
C GLN A 53 12.25 -21.97 -28.14
N ARG A 54 11.37 -21.07 -27.72
CA ARG A 54 11.57 -19.63 -27.87
C ARG A 54 12.51 -19.13 -26.78
N ILE A 55 13.60 -18.45 -27.16
CA ILE A 55 14.49 -17.75 -26.24
C ILE A 55 13.93 -16.34 -26.04
N ILE A 56 13.67 -15.98 -24.78
CA ILE A 56 13.20 -14.64 -24.42
C ILE A 56 14.37 -13.91 -23.78
N PRO A 57 14.93 -12.86 -24.42
CA PRO A 57 16.00 -12.08 -23.83
C PRO A 57 15.46 -11.33 -22.61
N THR A 58 16.12 -11.49 -21.46
CA THR A 58 15.83 -10.74 -20.24
C THR A 58 16.99 -9.80 -19.95
N PHE A 59 16.69 -8.57 -19.53
CA PHE A 59 17.70 -7.55 -19.29
C PHE A 59 18.52 -7.76 -18.00
N GLY A 60 18.31 -8.85 -17.26
CA GLY A 60 19.12 -9.28 -16.11
C GLY A 60 19.16 -8.32 -14.91
N LYS A 61 18.66 -7.10 -15.04
CA LYS A 61 18.67 -6.07 -14.01
C LYS A 61 17.34 -6.10 -13.24
N HIS A 62 17.42 -6.28 -11.93
CA HIS A 62 16.29 -6.15 -11.03
C HIS A 62 16.07 -4.67 -10.71
N GLN A 63 15.51 -3.93 -11.66
CA GLN A 63 15.07 -2.55 -11.43
C GLN A 63 13.57 -2.52 -11.09
N GLY A 64 13.21 -1.60 -10.21
CA GLY A 64 11.84 -1.39 -9.79
C GLY A 64 11.75 -0.29 -8.74
N VAL A 65 10.58 0.30 -8.64
CA VAL A 65 10.26 1.36 -7.69
C VAL A 65 9.46 0.76 -6.55
N LYS A 66 9.80 1.14 -5.32
CA LYS A 66 9.01 0.78 -4.14
C LYS A 66 8.06 1.93 -3.82
N LEU A 67 6.82 1.56 -3.57
CA LEU A 67 5.75 2.47 -3.20
C LEU A 67 5.41 2.22 -1.74
N ILE A 68 5.34 3.30 -0.96
CA ILE A 68 4.81 3.28 0.40
C ILE A 68 3.57 4.13 0.37
N GLY A 69 2.42 3.55 0.70
CA GLY A 69 1.14 4.25 0.57
C GLY A 69 0.23 4.07 1.76
N THR A 70 -0.65 5.04 1.96
CA THR A 70 -1.76 5.00 2.90
C THR A 70 -3.10 5.19 2.17
N LEU A 71 -4.09 4.42 2.60
CA LEU A 71 -5.49 4.60 2.23
C LEU A 71 -6.25 5.12 3.45
N ASN A 72 -6.85 6.31 3.31
CA ASN A 72 -7.80 6.82 4.29
C ASN A 72 -9.13 6.07 4.15
N TYR A 73 -9.51 5.36 5.20
CA TYR A 73 -10.69 4.49 5.15
C TYR A 73 -12.02 5.25 5.03
N GLU A 74 -12.09 6.46 5.57
CA GLU A 74 -13.32 7.27 5.56
C GLU A 74 -13.54 7.95 4.22
N THR A 75 -12.48 8.58 3.70
CA THR A 75 -12.56 9.40 2.48
C THR A 75 -12.26 8.61 1.21
N GLY A 76 -11.52 7.50 1.32
CA GLY A 76 -10.94 6.79 0.20
C GLY A 76 -9.72 7.49 -0.41
N ASP A 77 -9.19 8.54 0.24
CA ASP A 77 -7.98 9.25 -0.23
C ASP A 77 -6.77 8.31 -0.17
N VAL A 78 -5.97 8.31 -1.24
CA VAL A 78 -4.76 7.49 -1.33
C VAL A 78 -3.56 8.43 -1.44
N PHE A 79 -2.63 8.30 -0.50
CA PHE A 79 -1.37 9.04 -0.48
C PHE A 79 -0.22 8.04 -0.59
N TRP A 80 0.76 8.30 -1.46
CA TRP A 80 1.93 7.44 -1.59
C TRP A 80 3.19 8.25 -1.91
N ILE A 81 4.34 7.66 -1.63
CA ILE A 81 5.65 8.12 -2.09
C ILE A 81 6.37 7.01 -2.86
N GLU A 82 7.32 7.42 -3.69
CA GLU A 82 8.12 6.54 -4.53
C GLU A 82 9.58 6.61 -4.11
N GLU A 83 10.17 5.46 -3.81
CA GLU A 83 11.54 5.38 -3.30
C GLU A 83 12.26 4.18 -3.94
N GLU A 84 13.57 4.34 -4.22
CA GLU A 84 14.39 3.23 -4.74
C GLU A 84 14.66 2.16 -3.67
N ARG A 85 14.68 2.58 -2.40
CA ARG A 85 14.99 1.74 -1.24
C ARG A 85 13.87 1.83 -0.21
N TYR A 86 13.80 0.80 0.63
CA TYR A 86 12.83 0.72 1.72
C TYR A 86 13.61 0.39 2.98
N ASP A 87 14.01 1.45 3.68
CA ASP A 87 14.73 1.43 4.95
C ASP A 87 13.96 2.26 6.00
N ALA A 88 14.39 2.17 7.26
CA ALA A 88 13.71 2.83 8.37
C ALA A 88 13.67 4.36 8.24
N GLU A 89 14.71 4.96 7.64
CA GLU A 89 14.75 6.41 7.38
C GLU A 89 13.69 6.83 6.37
N THR A 90 13.53 6.04 5.31
CA THR A 90 12.50 6.26 4.30
C THR A 90 11.11 6.15 4.89
N PHE A 91 10.88 5.18 5.78
CA PHE A 91 9.62 5.06 6.50
C PHE A 91 9.37 6.23 7.45
N LEU A 92 10.40 6.71 8.16
CA LEU A 92 10.28 7.91 9.01
C LEU A 92 9.91 9.16 8.20
N ARG A 93 10.56 9.38 7.04
CA ARG A 93 10.20 10.48 6.13
C ARG A 93 8.75 10.34 5.66
N PHE A 94 8.31 9.13 5.34
CA PHE A 94 6.92 8.87 4.98
C PHE A 94 5.96 9.27 6.12
N LEU A 95 6.25 8.90 7.37
CA LEU A 95 5.42 9.30 8.51
C LEU A 95 5.37 10.81 8.70
N GLN A 96 6.49 11.53 8.49
CA GLN A 96 6.52 12.99 8.54
C GLN A 96 5.59 13.61 7.49
N LEU A 97 5.64 13.12 6.24
CA LEU A 97 4.74 13.57 5.18
C LEU A 97 3.27 13.25 5.48
N VAL A 98 2.97 12.12 6.12
CA VAL A 98 1.62 11.79 6.58
C VAL A 98 1.14 12.79 7.63
N LEU A 99 2.00 13.19 8.58
CA LEU A 99 1.65 14.20 9.59
C LEU A 99 1.44 15.58 8.97
N GLU A 100 2.23 15.96 7.95
CA GLU A 100 2.01 17.21 7.20
C GLU A 100 0.68 17.18 6.43
N ARG A 101 0.33 16.03 5.86
CA ARG A 101 -0.92 15.84 5.11
C ARG A 101 -2.16 15.88 6.01
N TYR A 102 -2.03 15.39 7.25
CA TYR A 102 -3.07 15.35 8.27
C TYR A 102 -2.65 16.17 9.49
N PRO A 103 -2.62 17.51 9.38
CA PRO A 103 -2.01 18.39 10.41
C PRO A 103 -2.82 18.46 11.71
N THR A 104 -4.03 17.88 11.75
CA THR A 104 -4.92 17.94 12.90
C THR A 104 -5.59 16.60 13.14
N GLY A 105 -5.95 16.35 14.40
CA GLY A 105 -6.67 15.14 14.79
C GLY A 105 -5.76 13.95 15.05
N LYS A 106 -6.31 12.95 15.74
CA LYS A 106 -5.59 11.72 16.07
C LYS A 106 -5.61 10.77 14.88
N ILE A 107 -4.44 10.38 14.42
CA ILE A 107 -4.26 9.38 13.36
C ILE A 107 -4.09 8.02 14.01
N VAL A 108 -4.85 7.04 13.53
CA VAL A 108 -4.57 5.62 13.76
C VAL A 108 -4.17 5.02 12.43
N MET A 109 -2.92 4.55 12.38
CA MET A 109 -2.38 3.86 11.23
C MET A 109 -2.38 2.36 11.49
N ILE A 110 -2.94 1.60 10.56
CA ILE A 110 -2.99 0.15 10.57
C ILE A 110 -1.91 -0.33 9.62
N LEU A 111 -0.95 -1.04 10.19
CA LEU A 111 0.25 -1.57 9.55
C LEU A 111 0.21 -3.11 9.59
N ASP A 112 1.01 -3.76 8.75
CA ASP A 112 1.32 -5.17 8.94
C ASP A 112 2.39 -5.34 10.06
N ASN A 113 2.87 -6.57 10.28
CA ASN A 113 3.89 -6.84 11.30
C ASN A 113 5.32 -6.91 10.72
N ALA A 114 5.61 -6.17 9.65
CA ALA A 114 6.94 -6.14 9.06
C ALA A 114 7.98 -5.63 10.06
N ARG A 115 9.17 -6.24 10.04
CA ARG A 115 10.28 -5.92 10.95
C ARG A 115 10.72 -4.46 10.91
N ILE A 116 10.51 -3.80 9.77
CA ILE A 116 10.92 -2.41 9.58
C ILE A 116 10.12 -1.44 10.44
N HIS A 117 8.86 -1.75 10.77
CA HIS A 117 8.02 -0.94 11.65
C HIS A 117 8.46 -0.98 13.12
N HIS A 118 9.28 -1.97 13.50
CA HIS A 118 9.80 -2.15 14.86
C HIS A 118 11.24 -1.63 15.00
N ALA A 119 11.79 -0.98 13.97
CA ALA A 119 13.12 -0.42 14.06
C ALA A 119 13.14 0.70 15.12
N LYS A 120 14.16 0.72 16.01
CA LYS A 120 14.30 1.72 17.09
C LYS A 120 14.22 3.19 16.68
N LEU A 121 14.38 3.46 15.38
CA LEU A 121 14.32 4.80 14.80
C LEU A 121 12.86 5.32 14.75
N ILE A 122 11.89 4.43 14.83
CA ILE A 122 10.44 4.65 14.81
C ILE A 122 9.91 4.36 16.22
#